data_AF-A0A5C5U5R0-F1
#
_entry.id   AF-A0A5C5U5R0-F1
#
_cell.length_a   1.000
_cell.length_b   1.000
_cell.length_c   1.000
_cell.angle_alpha   90.00
_cell.angle_beta   90.00
_cell.angle_gamma   90.00
#
_symmetry.space_group_name_H-M   'P 1'
#
loop_
_entity.id
_entity.type
_entity.pdbx_description
1 polymer ?
#
loop_
_entity_poly.entity_id
_entity_poly.type
_entity_poly.pdbx_seq_one_letter_code
_entity_poly.pdbx_strand_id
1 'polypeptide(L)'
;MRMETVGEAPDAADLMLVRDWLDPGSASALVERLLHELPWQVHRVRLFGREVDSPRLSCWMGDPGAAYRYSGVRHEPHAWAEALLPIRDRLVRETGVAFNSALANLYRDGRDCMGWHSDDEPELGERPMIASLSLGAARRFVLKHRRDPGRKLAFELTNGSLLVMRGDTQEAYRHALPRTAKPVGPRINLTFRRILPDPRAITENAGSRTSKASP
;
A
#
# COMPACT_ATOMS: atom_id res chain seq x y z
N MET A 1 0.46 -15.08 18.40
CA MET A 1 0.38 -13.65 18.01
C MET A 1 -1.01 -13.17 18.33
N ARG A 2 -1.18 -12.19 19.25
CA ARG A 2 -2.51 -11.65 19.55
C ARG A 2 -2.91 -10.71 18.42
N MET A 3 -3.99 -11.05 17.72
CA MET A 3 -4.62 -10.18 16.74
C MET A 3 -5.53 -9.22 17.51
N GLU A 4 -5.30 -7.92 17.39
CA GLU A 4 -6.18 -6.91 17.99
C GLU A 4 -7.04 -6.30 16.88
N THR A 5 -8.35 -6.48 16.98
CA THR A 5 -9.32 -5.77 16.16
C THR A 5 -9.33 -4.30 16.62
N VAL A 6 -9.06 -3.36 15.72
CA VAL A 6 -8.98 -1.91 16.09
C VAL A 6 -10.33 -1.21 15.98
N GLY A 7 -11.41 -1.96 16.19
CA GLY A 7 -12.79 -1.47 16.20
C GLY A 7 -13.74 -2.33 15.38
N GLU A 8 -15.00 -2.38 15.81
CA GLU A 8 -16.11 -2.89 15.00
C GLU A 8 -16.62 -1.74 14.13
N ALA A 9 -16.45 -1.85 12.82
CA ALA A 9 -17.18 -1.00 11.89
C ALA A 9 -18.56 -1.65 11.65
N PRO A 10 -19.69 -0.94 11.79
CA PRO A 10 -21.01 -1.47 11.44
C PRO A 10 -21.22 -1.72 9.93
N ASP A 11 -20.24 -1.34 9.10
CA ASP A 11 -20.15 -1.71 7.68
C ASP A 11 -19.24 -2.95 7.56
N ALA A 12 -19.23 -3.70 6.45
CA ALA A 12 -18.31 -4.85 6.28
C ALA A 12 -16.83 -4.44 6.11
N ALA A 13 -16.46 -3.25 6.59
CA ALA A 13 -15.09 -2.79 6.76
C ALA A 13 -14.41 -3.55 7.90
N ASP A 14 -13.18 -3.96 7.65
CA ASP A 14 -12.45 -4.88 8.53
C ASP A 14 -10.99 -4.42 8.63
N LEU A 15 -10.64 -3.99 9.85
CA LEU A 15 -9.35 -3.42 10.23
C LEU A 15 -8.70 -4.28 11.30
N MET A 16 -7.56 -4.87 10.96
CA MET A 16 -6.77 -5.67 11.87
C MET A 16 -5.39 -5.05 12.05
N LEU A 17 -5.02 -4.71 13.27
CA LEU A 17 -3.66 -4.27 13.60
C LEU A 17 -2.97 -5.37 14.38
N VAL A 18 -1.78 -5.73 13.91
CA VAL A 18 -0.91 -6.64 14.64
C VAL A 18 0.37 -5.90 14.99
N ARG A 19 0.53 -5.66 16.29
CA ARG A 19 1.76 -5.08 16.83
C ARG A 19 2.87 -6.11 16.77
N ASP A 20 4.09 -5.63 16.53
CA ASP A 20 5.30 -6.46 16.46
C ASP A 20 5.15 -7.66 15.52
N TRP A 21 4.40 -7.47 14.41
CA TRP A 21 4.23 -8.49 13.38
C TRP A 21 5.58 -8.90 12.80
N LEU A 22 6.41 -7.89 12.51
CA LEU A 22 7.85 -8.05 12.36
C LEU A 22 8.48 -7.65 13.69
N ASP A 23 9.37 -8.49 14.22
CA ASP A 23 10.02 -8.18 15.50
C ASP A 23 10.82 -6.87 15.38
N PRO A 24 10.94 -6.09 16.47
CA PRO A 24 11.57 -4.77 16.41
C PRO A 24 13.02 -4.76 15.91
N GLY A 25 13.77 -5.85 16.11
CA GLY A 25 15.15 -5.98 15.65
C GLY A 25 15.22 -6.12 14.13
N SER A 26 14.49 -7.11 13.59
CA SER A 26 14.36 -7.31 12.14
C SER A 26 13.75 -6.10 11.44
N ALA A 27 12.77 -5.44 12.06
CA ALA A 27 12.15 -4.24 11.52
C ALA A 27 13.15 -3.09 11.41
N SER A 28 13.98 -2.88 12.44
CA SER A 28 15.03 -1.84 12.41
C SER A 28 16.10 -2.15 11.37
N ALA A 29 16.57 -3.40 11.28
CA ALA A 29 17.51 -3.82 10.26
C ALA A 29 16.96 -3.63 8.84
N LEU A 30 15.67 -3.90 8.64
CA LEU A 30 15.00 -3.70 7.36
C LEU A 30 14.90 -2.21 6.99
N VAL A 31 14.72 -1.29 7.95
CA VAL A 31 14.76 0.15 7.68
C VAL A 31 16.10 0.54 7.06
N GLU A 32 17.21 0.23 7.72
CA GLU A 32 18.56 0.57 7.26
C GLU A 32 18.80 0.04 5.85
N ARG A 33 18.44 -1.23 5.62
CA ARG A 33 18.61 -1.87 4.32
C ARG A 33 17.81 -1.17 3.22
N LEU A 34 16.53 -0.88 3.44
CA LEU A 34 15.66 -0.25 2.43
C LEU A 34 16.00 1.23 2.17
N LEU A 35 16.55 1.95 3.15
CA LEU A 35 17.04 3.31 2.94
C LEU A 35 18.16 3.36 1.89
N HIS A 36 19.00 2.32 1.84
CA HIS A 36 20.11 2.22 0.90
C HIS A 36 19.73 1.53 -0.43
N GLU A 37 18.88 0.51 -0.39
CA GLU A 37 18.60 -0.33 -1.57
C GLU A 37 17.52 0.24 -2.50
N LEU A 38 16.52 0.92 -1.95
CA LEU A 38 15.38 1.36 -2.76
C LEU A 38 15.71 2.64 -3.55
N PRO A 39 15.38 2.70 -4.85
CA PRO A 39 15.53 3.90 -5.65
C PRO A 39 14.40 4.90 -5.31
N TRP A 40 14.53 5.57 -4.17
CA TRP A 40 13.54 6.53 -3.68
C TRP A 40 13.36 7.72 -4.62
N GLN A 41 12.11 8.01 -5.00
CA GLN A 41 11.77 9.12 -5.90
C GLN A 41 10.70 10.02 -5.30
N VAL A 42 10.74 11.30 -5.67
CA VAL A 42 9.64 12.24 -5.45
C VAL A 42 8.66 12.08 -6.60
N HIS A 43 7.44 11.64 -6.30
CA HIS A 43 6.38 11.62 -7.31
C HIS A 43 5.67 12.97 -7.35
N ARG A 44 5.31 13.42 -8.55
CA ARG A 44 4.46 14.60 -8.72
C ARG A 44 3.00 14.19 -8.73
N VAL A 45 2.20 14.92 -7.98
CA VAL A 45 0.74 14.77 -7.95
C VAL A 45 0.10 16.01 -8.53
N ARG A 46 -1.00 15.84 -9.28
CA ARG A 46 -1.76 16.97 -9.81
C ARG A 46 -2.82 17.39 -8.81
N LEU A 47 -2.64 18.56 -8.19
CA LEU A 47 -3.56 19.16 -7.23
C LEU A 47 -4.09 20.48 -7.78
N PHE A 48 -5.42 20.61 -7.89
CA PHE A 48 -6.08 21.81 -8.43
C PHE A 48 -5.51 22.26 -9.78
N GLY A 49 -5.23 21.30 -10.66
CA GLY A 49 -4.67 21.53 -12.00
C GLY A 49 -3.16 21.78 -12.06
N ARG A 50 -2.48 21.97 -10.91
CA ARG A 50 -1.03 22.19 -10.82
C ARG A 50 -0.30 20.91 -10.42
N GLU A 51 0.89 20.68 -10.98
CA GLU A 51 1.78 19.63 -10.49
C GLU A 51 2.49 20.10 -9.23
N VAL A 52 2.44 19.29 -8.18
CA VAL A 52 3.10 19.55 -6.90
C VAL A 52 3.85 18.30 -6.49
N ASP A 53 5.06 18.49 -5.95
CA ASP A 53 5.84 17.39 -5.41
C ASP A 53 5.12 16.77 -4.20
N SER A 54 5.05 15.44 -4.21
CA SER A 54 4.53 14.67 -3.09
C SER A 54 5.40 14.94 -1.84
N PRO A 55 4.79 15.19 -0.66
CA PRO A 55 5.52 15.44 0.58
C PRO A 55 6.00 14.13 1.23
N ARG A 56 6.63 13.26 0.44
CA ARG A 56 7.26 11.98 0.80
C ARG A 56 7.99 11.42 -0.42
N LEU A 57 8.93 10.53 -0.18
CA LEU A 57 9.54 9.71 -1.23
C LEU A 57 8.78 8.40 -1.39
N SER A 58 8.78 7.82 -2.58
CA SER A 58 8.26 6.47 -2.77
C SER A 58 9.04 5.67 -3.80
N CYS A 59 8.87 4.36 -3.73
CA CYS A 59 9.37 3.39 -4.68
C CYS A 59 8.27 2.33 -4.86
N TRP A 60 7.85 2.12 -6.10
CA TRP A 60 6.84 1.12 -6.42
C TRP A 60 7.51 -0.13 -6.97
N MET A 61 7.19 -1.28 -6.37
CA MET A 61 7.74 -2.58 -6.71
C MET A 61 6.62 -3.57 -7.01
N GLY A 62 6.93 -4.62 -7.77
CA GLY A 62 5.95 -5.63 -8.13
C GLY A 62 6.47 -6.68 -9.08
N ASP A 63 5.61 -7.67 -9.33
CA ASP A 63 5.88 -8.74 -10.28
C ASP A 63 5.87 -8.19 -11.73
N PRO A 64 6.59 -8.84 -12.66
CA PRO A 64 6.44 -8.56 -14.08
C PRO A 64 4.97 -8.70 -14.49
N GLY A 65 4.39 -7.62 -15.04
CA GLY A 65 2.98 -7.60 -15.44
C GLY A 65 2.01 -7.04 -14.40
N ALA A 66 2.45 -6.72 -13.18
CA ALA A 66 1.70 -5.88 -12.23
C ALA A 66 1.70 -4.39 -12.66
N ALA A 67 1.58 -4.12 -13.97
CA ALA A 67 1.59 -2.78 -14.53
C ALA A 67 0.20 -2.13 -14.41
N TYR A 68 0.14 -0.87 -13.97
CA TYR A 68 -1.09 -0.06 -14.07
C TYR A 68 -0.98 0.94 -15.22
N ARG A 69 -2.13 1.32 -15.78
CA ARG A 69 -2.22 2.42 -16.76
C ARG A 69 -2.80 3.63 -16.05
N TYR A 70 -1.95 4.61 -15.75
CA TYR A 70 -2.41 5.93 -15.30
C TYR A 70 -2.25 6.93 -16.44
N SER A 71 -3.32 7.68 -16.76
CA SER A 71 -3.30 8.75 -17.79
C SER A 71 -2.82 8.32 -19.19
N GLY A 72 -2.98 7.04 -19.56
CA GLY A 72 -2.54 6.50 -20.86
C GLY A 72 -1.06 6.09 -20.91
N VAL A 73 -0.28 6.34 -19.85
CA VAL A 73 1.11 5.89 -19.73
C VAL A 73 1.15 4.61 -18.89
N ARG A 74 1.84 3.60 -19.41
CA ARG A 74 2.12 2.37 -18.67
C ARG A 74 3.25 2.66 -17.69
N HIS A 75 2.95 2.56 -16.40
CA HIS A 75 3.99 2.56 -15.38
C HIS A 75 4.35 1.10 -15.08
N GLU A 76 5.63 0.78 -15.16
CA GLU A 76 6.14 -0.52 -14.76
C GLU A 76 6.74 -0.41 -13.35
N PRO A 77 6.44 -1.37 -12.46
CA PRO A 77 7.05 -1.37 -11.14
C PRO A 77 8.55 -1.69 -11.26
N HIS A 78 9.33 -1.21 -10.29
CA HIS A 78 10.66 -1.76 -10.07
C HIS A 78 10.56 -3.25 -9.70
N ALA A 79 11.60 -4.02 -10.00
CA ALA A 79 11.73 -5.36 -9.46
C ALA A 79 11.70 -5.32 -7.93
N TRP A 80 11.16 -6.38 -7.31
CA TRP A 80 11.19 -6.53 -5.86
C TRP A 80 12.61 -6.41 -5.31
N ALA A 81 12.77 -5.62 -4.25
CA ALA A 81 13.95 -5.72 -3.42
C ALA A 81 13.99 -7.10 -2.73
N GLU A 82 15.14 -7.77 -2.75
CA GLU A 82 15.29 -9.12 -2.19
C GLU A 82 14.87 -9.20 -0.72
N ALA A 83 15.14 -8.13 0.04
CA ALA A 83 14.75 -7.99 1.43
C ALA A 83 13.23 -8.06 1.67
N LEU A 84 12.41 -7.81 0.64
CA LEU A 84 10.95 -7.81 0.73
C LEU A 84 10.31 -9.13 0.34
N LEU A 85 11.03 -10.03 -0.35
CA LEU A 85 10.47 -11.33 -0.75
C LEU A 85 10.01 -12.18 0.45
N PRO A 86 10.78 -12.33 1.55
CA PRO A 86 10.33 -13.09 2.71
C PRO A 86 9.11 -12.46 3.40
N ILE A 87 9.01 -11.12 3.39
CA ILE A 87 7.89 -10.38 3.95
C ILE A 87 6.63 -10.63 3.14
N ARG A 88 6.71 -10.49 1.80
CA ARG A 88 5.63 -10.80 0.87
C ARG A 88 5.16 -12.24 1.05
N ASP A 89 6.08 -13.20 1.04
CA ASP A 89 5.75 -14.62 1.11
C ASP A 89 5.09 -14.99 2.46
N ARG A 90 5.53 -14.36 3.55
CA ARG A 90 4.86 -14.50 4.85
C ARG A 90 3.43 -13.92 4.82
N LEU A 91 3.23 -12.74 4.23
CA LEU A 91 1.89 -12.18 4.04
C LEU A 91 1.00 -13.13 3.23
N VAL A 92 1.50 -13.68 2.11
CA VAL A 92 0.74 -14.65 1.30
C VAL A 92 0.32 -15.86 2.14
N ARG A 93 1.24 -16.44 2.93
CA ARG A 93 0.91 -17.60 3.79
C ARG A 93 -0.11 -17.27 4.87
N GLU A 94 -0.02 -16.10 5.49
CA GLU A 94 -0.89 -15.72 6.60
C GLU A 94 -2.27 -15.24 6.15
N THR A 95 -2.38 -14.63 4.97
CA THR A 95 -3.65 -14.05 4.49
C THR A 95 -4.31 -14.83 3.36
N GLY A 96 -3.58 -15.71 2.68
CA GLY A 96 -4.04 -16.41 1.47
C GLY A 96 -4.13 -15.53 0.22
N VAL A 97 -3.70 -14.25 0.30
CA VAL A 97 -3.74 -13.31 -0.83
C VAL A 97 -2.39 -13.26 -1.53
N ALA A 98 -2.39 -13.49 -2.85
CA ALA A 98 -1.20 -13.33 -3.69
C ALA A 98 -0.89 -11.83 -3.94
N PHE A 99 -0.15 -11.22 -3.04
CA PHE A 99 0.36 -9.85 -3.21
C PHE A 99 1.43 -9.82 -4.30
N ASN A 100 1.14 -9.13 -5.40
CA ASN A 100 2.03 -8.98 -6.56
C ASN A 100 2.58 -7.56 -6.72
N SER A 101 2.29 -6.67 -5.77
CA SER A 101 2.76 -5.29 -5.79
C SER A 101 2.94 -4.72 -4.38
N ALA A 102 3.92 -3.82 -4.21
CA ALA A 102 4.09 -3.01 -3.02
C ALA A 102 4.49 -1.57 -3.35
N LEU A 103 3.84 -0.61 -2.71
CA LEU A 103 4.27 0.79 -2.71
C LEU A 103 5.01 1.10 -1.39
N ALA A 104 6.32 1.30 -1.49
CA ALA A 104 7.13 1.80 -0.39
C ALA A 104 7.01 3.32 -0.32
N ASN A 105 6.73 3.85 0.87
CA ASN A 105 6.67 5.28 1.15
C ASN A 105 7.64 5.62 2.27
N LEU A 106 8.59 6.51 2.00
CA LEU A 106 9.54 7.04 2.99
C LEU A 106 9.12 8.45 3.40
N TYR A 107 8.76 8.57 4.69
CA TYR A 107 8.52 9.83 5.37
C TYR A 107 9.80 10.19 6.11
N ARG A 108 10.51 11.21 5.64
CA ARG A 108 11.84 11.57 6.14
C ARG A 108 11.80 12.08 7.58
N ASP A 109 10.71 12.79 7.93
CA ASP A 109 10.45 13.30 9.27
C ASP A 109 8.95 13.59 9.48
N GLY A 110 8.63 14.33 10.55
CA GLY A 110 7.25 14.73 10.90
C GLY A 110 6.58 15.68 9.92
N ARG A 111 7.34 16.32 9.02
CA ARG A 111 6.80 17.20 7.98
C ARG A 111 6.26 16.40 6.82
N ASP A 112 6.83 15.25 6.48
CA ASP A 112 6.27 14.41 5.42
C ASP A 112 4.90 13.83 5.85
N CYS A 113 3.97 13.72 4.90
CA CYS A 113 2.58 13.31 5.18
C CYS A 113 1.90 12.62 4.00
N MET A 114 0.75 12.00 4.29
CA MET A 114 -0.19 11.54 3.27
C MET A 114 -1.58 12.10 3.60
N GLY A 115 -2.18 12.80 2.64
CA GLY A 115 -3.49 13.41 2.79
C GLY A 115 -4.61 12.37 2.85
N TRP A 116 -5.85 12.84 3.04
CA TRP A 116 -7.03 11.98 3.06
C TRP A 116 -7.26 11.29 1.71
N HIS A 117 -7.19 9.96 1.68
CA HIS A 117 -7.41 9.14 0.49
C HIS A 117 -8.03 7.78 0.86
N SER A 118 -8.44 7.02 -0.15
CA SER A 118 -8.74 5.59 -0.08
C SER A 118 -7.84 4.89 -1.10
N ASP A 119 -7.52 3.62 -0.90
CA ASP A 119 -6.93 2.78 -1.96
C ASP A 119 -8.07 2.23 -2.82
N ASP A 120 -8.67 3.10 -3.66
CA ASP A 120 -9.85 2.81 -4.49
C ASP A 120 -9.54 2.77 -6.00
N GLU A 121 -8.28 2.48 -6.36
CA GLU A 121 -7.88 2.28 -7.75
C GLU A 121 -8.60 1.07 -8.39
N PRO A 122 -9.16 1.19 -9.61
CA PRO A 122 -9.93 0.11 -10.26
C PRO A 122 -9.18 -1.21 -10.38
N GLU A 123 -7.86 -1.16 -10.55
CA GLU A 123 -6.99 -2.32 -10.68
C GLU A 123 -6.89 -3.16 -9.39
N LEU A 124 -7.38 -2.64 -8.26
CA LEU A 124 -7.45 -3.36 -6.98
C LEU A 124 -8.74 -4.17 -6.83
N GLY A 125 -9.75 -3.94 -7.68
CA GLY A 125 -11.08 -4.53 -7.56
C GLY A 125 -11.94 -3.89 -6.45
N GLU A 126 -13.13 -4.43 -6.21
CA GLU A 126 -14.14 -3.80 -5.34
C GLU A 126 -13.81 -3.85 -3.85
N ARG A 127 -13.26 -4.97 -3.35
CA ARG A 127 -12.95 -5.19 -1.93
C ARG A 127 -11.51 -5.65 -1.75
N PRO A 128 -10.51 -4.80 -2.04
CA PRO A 128 -9.12 -5.21 -1.96
C PRO A 128 -8.70 -5.49 -0.52
N MET A 129 -7.82 -6.47 -0.36
CA MET A 129 -7.03 -6.61 0.86
C MET A 129 -5.75 -5.82 0.71
N ILE A 130 -5.52 -4.88 1.62
CA ILE A 130 -4.32 -4.06 1.70
C ILE A 130 -3.57 -4.44 2.97
N ALA A 131 -2.29 -4.80 2.84
CA ALA A 131 -1.40 -5.07 3.96
C ALA A 131 -0.35 -3.95 4.08
N SER A 132 -0.38 -3.19 5.17
CA SER A 132 0.47 -2.03 5.42
C SER A 132 1.44 -2.32 6.57
N LEU A 133 2.69 -2.60 6.24
CA LEU A 133 3.76 -2.79 7.22
C LEU A 133 4.47 -1.46 7.49
N SER A 134 4.52 -1.07 8.76
CA SER A 134 5.20 0.16 9.21
C SER A 134 6.55 -0.15 9.86
N LEU A 135 7.58 0.58 9.45
CA LEU A 135 8.96 0.43 9.91
C LEU A 135 9.51 1.80 10.34
N GLY A 136 10.36 1.80 11.36
CA GLY A 136 10.98 3.03 11.89
C GLY A 136 10.04 3.84 12.80
N ALA A 137 10.07 5.17 12.66
CA ALA A 137 9.41 6.06 13.59
C ALA A 137 7.89 5.86 13.64
N ALA A 138 7.35 5.82 14.86
CA ALA A 138 5.92 5.70 15.08
C ALA A 138 5.17 6.94 14.57
N ARG A 139 4.04 6.72 13.89
CA ARG A 139 3.19 7.80 13.39
C ARG A 139 1.72 7.50 13.64
N ARG A 140 0.98 8.56 13.98
CA ARG A 140 -0.47 8.52 14.09
C ARG A 140 -1.08 8.29 12.71
N PHE A 141 -1.88 7.25 12.58
CA PHE A 141 -2.72 6.97 11.43
C PHE A 141 -4.17 7.29 11.80
N VAL A 142 -4.91 7.89 10.88
CA VAL A 142 -6.30 8.30 11.14
C VAL A 142 -7.20 7.82 10.01
N LEU A 143 -8.40 7.38 10.38
CA LEU A 143 -9.48 7.04 9.46
C LEU A 143 -10.72 7.86 9.79
N LYS A 144 -11.47 8.23 8.75
CA LYS A 144 -12.79 8.86 8.89
C LYS A 144 -13.77 8.21 7.91
N HIS A 145 -14.97 7.91 8.38
CA HIS A 145 -16.02 7.38 7.53
C HIS A 145 -16.48 8.46 6.53
N ARG A 146 -16.78 8.07 5.30
CA ARG A 146 -17.12 9.00 4.20
C ARG A 146 -18.50 9.63 4.37
N ARG A 147 -19.45 8.88 4.94
CA ARG A 147 -20.86 9.30 5.10
C ARG A 147 -21.23 9.69 6.53
N ASP A 148 -20.34 9.44 7.49
CA ASP A 148 -20.59 9.72 8.91
C ASP A 148 -19.36 10.43 9.52
N PRO A 149 -19.40 11.77 9.64
CA PRO A 149 -18.30 12.54 10.20
C PRO A 149 -17.97 12.23 11.67
N GLY A 150 -18.89 11.60 12.41
CA GLY A 150 -18.69 11.19 13.81
C GLY A 150 -17.83 9.93 13.93
N ARG A 151 -17.84 9.06 12.92
CA ARG A 151 -17.07 7.82 12.89
C ARG A 151 -15.62 8.06 12.46
N LYS A 152 -14.75 8.22 13.45
CA LYS A 152 -13.31 8.40 13.28
C LYS A 152 -12.53 7.41 14.12
N LEU A 153 -11.44 6.89 13.55
CA LEU A 153 -10.49 6.04 14.26
C LEU A 153 -9.11 6.70 14.20
N ALA A 154 -8.34 6.54 15.26
CA ALA A 154 -6.97 7.01 15.31
C ALA A 154 -6.13 6.08 16.18
N PHE A 155 -4.98 5.67 15.68
CA PHE A 155 -4.05 4.82 16.40
C PHE A 155 -2.63 5.04 15.90
N GLU A 156 -1.65 4.61 16.68
CA GLU A 156 -0.24 4.69 16.30
C GLU A 156 0.22 3.41 15.62
N LEU A 157 0.80 3.58 14.43
CA LEU A 157 1.54 2.55 13.72
C LEU A 157 3.02 2.65 14.13
N THR A 158 3.48 1.64 14.86
CA THR A 158 4.84 1.56 15.43
C THR A 158 5.75 0.71 14.54
N ASN A 159 7.06 0.71 14.83
CA ASN A 159 8.02 -0.16 14.16
C ASN A 159 7.56 -1.63 14.19
N GLY A 160 7.56 -2.29 13.04
CA GLY A 160 7.17 -3.70 12.90
C GLY A 160 5.66 -3.97 12.92
N SER A 161 4.82 -2.95 13.05
CA SER A 161 3.36 -3.13 13.07
C SER A 161 2.78 -3.38 11.66
N LEU A 162 1.88 -4.36 11.55
CA LEU A 162 1.12 -4.66 10.34
C LEU A 162 -0.34 -4.23 10.51
N LEU A 163 -0.81 -3.34 9.65
CA LEU A 163 -2.22 -3.00 9.50
C LEU A 163 -2.78 -3.71 8.25
N VAL A 164 -3.78 -4.55 8.43
CA VAL A 164 -4.56 -5.14 7.33
C VAL A 164 -5.89 -4.42 7.22
N MET A 165 -6.20 -3.92 6.02
CA MET A 165 -7.46 -3.29 5.67
C MET A 165 -8.14 -4.12 4.60
N ARG A 166 -9.36 -4.60 4.83
CA ARG A 166 -10.12 -5.44 3.88
C ARG A 166 -11.62 -5.16 3.94
N GLY A 167 -12.40 -5.93 3.17
CA GLY A 167 -13.84 -5.73 3.06
C GLY A 167 -14.14 -4.35 2.50
N ASP A 168 -15.11 -3.66 3.09
CA ASP A 168 -15.58 -2.36 2.60
C ASP A 168 -14.71 -1.19 3.09
N THR A 169 -13.51 -1.44 3.64
CA THR A 169 -12.70 -0.39 4.27
C THR A 169 -12.36 0.76 3.31
N GLN A 170 -11.94 0.44 2.08
CA GLN A 170 -11.56 1.47 1.11
C GLN A 170 -12.77 2.22 0.55
N GLU A 171 -13.92 1.54 0.45
CA GLU A 171 -15.19 2.16 0.06
C GLU A 171 -15.73 3.08 1.16
N ALA A 172 -15.76 2.62 2.41
CA ALA A 172 -16.44 3.30 3.51
C ALA A 172 -15.57 4.38 4.19
N TYR A 173 -14.25 4.22 4.19
CA TYR A 173 -13.32 5.09 4.93
C TYR A 173 -12.30 5.77 4.03
N ARG A 174 -11.95 7.01 4.40
CA ARG A 174 -10.70 7.64 3.98
C ARG A 174 -9.71 7.62 5.13
N HIS A 175 -8.43 7.48 4.81
CA HIS A 175 -7.35 7.46 5.77
C HIS A 175 -6.26 8.47 5.43
N ALA A 176 -5.46 8.83 6.44
CA ALA A 176 -4.37 9.79 6.30
C ALA A 176 -3.24 9.51 7.30
N LEU A 177 -2.06 10.01 6.95
CA LEU A 177 -0.91 10.12 7.84
C LEU A 177 -0.58 11.61 8.03
N PRO A 178 -1.17 12.29 9.05
CA PRO A 178 -1.00 13.73 9.25
C PRO A 178 0.44 14.10 9.61
N ARG A 179 0.81 15.35 9.33
CA ARG A 179 2.05 15.96 9.81
C ARG A 179 2.07 16.00 11.34
N THR A 180 3.27 15.99 11.92
CA THR A 180 3.49 16.16 13.35
C THR A 180 4.59 17.19 13.60
N ALA A 181 4.38 18.06 14.57
CA ALA A 181 5.40 18.98 15.06
C ALA A 181 6.40 18.30 16.01
N LYS A 182 6.05 17.11 16.54
CA LYS A 182 6.98 16.33 17.36
C LYS A 182 8.19 15.91 16.50
N PRO A 183 9.43 16.10 16.97
CA PRO A 183 10.60 15.53 16.32
C PRO A 183 10.48 14.02 16.26
N VAL A 184 10.49 13.46 15.05
CA VAL A 184 10.41 12.02 14.80
C VAL A 184 11.42 11.67 13.71
N GLY A 185 12.00 10.47 13.81
CA GLY A 185 12.90 9.93 12.80
C GLY A 185 12.18 9.52 11.50
N PRO A 186 12.91 8.93 10.56
CA PRO A 186 12.33 8.43 9.32
C PRO A 186 11.37 7.26 9.57
N ARG A 187 10.33 7.18 8.75
CA ARG A 187 9.37 6.07 8.71
C ARG A 187 9.28 5.53 7.30
N ILE A 188 9.38 4.21 7.15
CA ILE A 188 9.05 3.51 5.91
C ILE A 188 7.71 2.81 6.09
N ASN A 189 6.86 2.91 5.08
CA ASN A 189 5.61 2.17 4.99
C ASN A 189 5.59 1.36 3.71
N LEU A 190 5.38 0.06 3.84
CA LEU A 190 5.23 -0.86 2.73
C LEU A 190 3.75 -1.23 2.60
N THR A 191 3.10 -0.75 1.55
CA THR A 191 1.69 -1.08 1.25
C THR A 191 1.63 -2.16 0.18
N PHE A 192 1.39 -3.40 0.58
CA PHE A 192 1.25 -4.56 -0.30
C PHE A 192 -0.18 -4.67 -0.82
N ARG A 193 -0.30 -4.93 -2.12
CA ARG A 193 -1.57 -5.03 -2.85
C ARG A 193 -1.55 -6.17 -3.86
N ARG A 194 -2.74 -6.62 -4.25
CA ARG A 194 -2.93 -7.49 -5.40
C ARG A 194 -3.54 -6.68 -6.54
N ILE A 195 -2.75 -6.48 -7.59
CA ILE A 195 -3.18 -5.87 -8.85
C ILE A 195 -3.88 -6.95 -9.67
N LEU A 196 -5.13 -6.70 -10.06
CA LEU A 196 -5.89 -7.55 -10.95
C LEU A 196 -5.52 -7.26 -12.42
N PRO A 197 -5.55 -8.26 -13.31
CA PRO A 197 -5.34 -8.05 -14.74
C PRO A 197 -6.36 -7.05 -15.30
N ASP A 198 -5.95 -6.18 -16.24
CA ASP A 198 -6.88 -5.31 -16.97
C ASP A 198 -7.89 -6.21 -17.71
N PRO A 199 -9.20 -6.12 -17.43
CA PRO A 199 -10.21 -6.91 -18.12
C PRO A 199 -10.17 -6.74 -19.65
N ARG A 200 -9.70 -5.57 -20.13
CA ARG A 200 -9.59 -5.25 -21.56
C ARG A 200 -8.37 -5.88 -22.24
N ALA A 201 -7.34 -6.25 -21.47
CA ALA A 201 -6.15 -6.92 -22.00
C ALA A 201 -6.41 -8.41 -22.33
N ILE A 202 -7.45 -9.01 -21.74
CA ILE A 202 -7.80 -10.41 -21.98
C ILE A 202 -8.46 -10.58 -23.38
N THR A 203 -9.17 -9.57 -23.87
CA THR A 203 -9.85 -9.60 -25.18
C THR A 203 -8.92 -9.54 -26.39
N GLU A 204 -7.69 -9.01 -26.26
CA GLU A 204 -6.76 -8.93 -27.40
C GLU A 204 -6.07 -10.28 -27.71
N ASN A 205 -5.92 -11.17 -26.71
CA ASN A 205 -5.24 -12.47 -26.89
C ASN A 205 -6.17 -13.61 -27.34
N ALA A 206 -7.49 -13.42 -27.30
CA ALA A 206 -8.45 -14.41 -27.79
C ALA A 206 -8.67 -14.34 -29.33
N GLY A 207 -8.17 -13.28 -30.00
CA GLY A 207 -8.40 -13.04 -31.42
C GLY A 207 -7.36 -13.60 -32.40
N SER A 208 -6.25 -14.21 -31.95
CA SER A 208 -5.16 -14.63 -32.87
C SER A 208 -5.05 -16.15 -33.13
N ARG A 209 -6.01 -16.96 -32.68
CA ARG A 209 -6.06 -18.41 -33.02
C ARG A 209 -7.27 -18.78 -33.86
N THR A 210 -7.34 -18.27 -35.08
CA THR A 210 -8.08 -18.95 -36.15
C THR A 210 -7.37 -18.84 -37.49
N SER A 211 -7.07 -20.02 -38.03
CA SER A 211 -6.82 -20.36 -39.44
C SER A 211 -5.61 -19.75 -40.15
N LYS A 212 -4.66 -20.60 -40.51
CA LYS A 212 -4.72 -21.30 -41.80
C LYS A 212 -3.89 -22.59 -41.77
N ALA A 213 -4.60 -23.71 -41.89
CA ALA A 213 -4.07 -24.94 -42.42
C ALA A 213 -3.86 -24.77 -43.94
N SER A 214 -2.90 -25.54 -44.45
CA SER A 214 -2.32 -25.67 -45.80
C SER A 214 -3.34 -25.88 -46.95
N PRO A 215 -2.92 -25.95 -48.23
CA PRO A 215 -1.91 -26.90 -48.75
C PRO A 215 -0.51 -26.31 -48.98
#